data_AF-A0A3B9ANJ9-F1
#
_entry.id   AF-A0A3B9ANJ9-F1
#
_cell.length_a   1.000
_cell.length_b   1.000
_cell.length_c   1.000
_cell.angle_alpha   90.00
_cell.angle_beta   90.00
_cell.angle_gamma   90.00
#
_symmetry.space_group_name_H-M   'P 1'
#
loop_
_entity.id
_entity.type
_entity.pdbx_description
1 polymer ?
#
loop_
_entity_poly.entity_id
_entity_poly.type
_entity_poly.pdbx_seq_one_letter_code
_entity_poly.pdbx_strand_id
1 'polypeptide(L)'
;MLKYLLLLIPFVQPANKIHFRNPSFEDAPGSGKSPKGWYSGYKGSTPDIMPGAWEIQFPPQEGKTCVGLTVREDGTREDISQALAEPLLAGNCYAFTLYLAHAPKYVGYNKPPRLRIWGGTEKGAPAQLLASSPLIDHTDWRQYKFELSPASNVTLLTFEVYYAPGVLFKYKGNILIDNCSPLEKCIRA
;
A
#
# COMPACT_ATOMS: atom_id res chain seq x y z
N MET A 1 -17.20 51.91 30.19
CA MET A 1 -16.00 51.15 29.79
C MET A 1 -16.46 49.82 29.20
N LEU A 2 -16.45 49.68 27.87
CA LEU A 2 -16.90 48.45 27.21
C LEU A 2 -15.68 47.55 26.94
N LYS A 3 -15.56 46.46 27.70
CA LYS A 3 -14.53 45.43 27.48
C LYS A 3 -14.95 44.56 26.30
N TYR A 4 -14.29 44.71 25.16
CA TYR A 4 -14.39 43.76 24.06
C TYR A 4 -13.64 42.48 24.44
N LEU A 5 -14.38 41.38 24.58
CA LEU A 5 -13.83 40.04 24.72
C LEU A 5 -13.41 39.56 23.32
N LEU A 6 -12.11 39.55 23.05
CA LEU A 6 -11.55 39.01 21.82
C LEU A 6 -11.65 37.47 21.87
N LEU A 7 -12.56 36.88 21.11
CA LEU A 7 -12.66 35.43 20.96
C LEU A 7 -11.60 34.98 19.94
N LEU A 8 -10.49 34.43 20.42
CA LEU A 8 -9.49 33.79 19.57
C LEU A 8 -10.04 32.45 19.10
N ILE A 9 -10.55 32.40 17.86
CA ILE A 9 -10.90 31.14 17.19
C ILE A 9 -9.56 30.51 16.76
N PRO A 10 -9.17 29.34 17.27
CA PRO A 10 -7.96 28.67 16.81
C PRO A 10 -8.10 28.36 15.31
N PHE A 11 -7.18 28.89 14.52
CA PHE A 11 -7.05 28.57 13.11
C PHE A 11 -6.56 27.12 12.99
N VAL A 12 -7.48 26.18 12.78
CA VAL A 12 -7.13 24.80 12.46
C VAL A 12 -6.53 24.82 11.05
N GLN A 13 -5.21 24.73 10.95
CA GLN A 13 -4.58 24.53 9.64
C GLN A 13 -5.07 23.21 9.06
N PRO A 14 -5.48 23.17 7.77
CA PRO A 14 -5.82 21.91 7.14
C PRO A 14 -4.60 20.98 7.25
N ALA A 15 -4.82 19.73 7.67
CA ALA A 15 -3.77 18.74 7.72
C ALA A 15 -3.14 18.62 6.32
N ASN A 16 -1.83 18.87 6.20
CA ASN A 16 -1.12 18.66 4.94
C ASN A 16 -1.23 17.18 4.58
N LYS A 17 -1.92 16.89 3.47
CA LYS A 17 -2.09 15.55 2.92
C LYS A 17 -1.03 15.29 1.86
N ILE A 18 -0.34 14.16 1.95
CA ILE A 18 0.58 13.70 0.91
C ILE A 18 -0.16 12.69 0.04
N HIS A 19 -0.46 13.06 -1.20
CA HIS A 19 -1.23 12.23 -2.12
C HIS A 19 -0.34 11.22 -2.84
N PHE A 20 -0.83 9.99 -2.97
CA PHE A 20 -0.28 9.04 -3.95
C PHE A 20 -0.70 9.45 -5.36
N ARG A 21 0.21 9.31 -6.32
CA ARG A 21 -0.11 9.33 -7.75
C ARG A 21 -0.80 8.02 -8.09
N ASN A 22 -1.90 8.11 -8.84
CA ASN A 22 -2.70 6.95 -9.22
C ASN A 22 -3.06 6.03 -8.01
N PRO A 23 -3.78 6.56 -7.00
CA PRO A 23 -4.02 5.86 -5.74
C PRO A 23 -4.86 4.58 -5.87
N SER A 24 -5.63 4.44 -6.94
CA SER A 24 -6.43 3.25 -7.27
C SER A 24 -5.86 2.45 -8.45
N PHE A 25 -4.57 2.66 -8.78
CA PHE A 25 -3.86 1.80 -9.74
C PHE A 25 -4.45 1.74 -11.16
N GLU A 26 -5.18 2.77 -11.57
CA GLU A 26 -5.82 2.89 -12.89
C GLU A 26 -4.82 2.84 -14.04
N ASP A 27 -4.92 1.81 -14.88
CA ASP A 27 -4.24 1.70 -16.18
C ASP A 27 -4.91 0.61 -17.04
N ALA A 28 -4.36 0.33 -18.23
CA ALA A 28 -4.82 -0.81 -19.03
C ALA A 28 -4.55 -2.15 -18.29
N PRO A 29 -5.57 -3.02 -18.13
CA PRO A 29 -5.37 -4.33 -17.52
C PRO A 29 -4.33 -5.19 -18.24
N GLY A 30 -3.69 -6.08 -17.50
CA GLY A 30 -2.71 -7.00 -18.06
C GLY A 30 -1.80 -7.60 -17.00
N SER A 31 -1.18 -8.72 -17.34
CA SER A 31 -0.27 -9.43 -16.45
C SER A 31 1.15 -8.85 -16.47
N GLY A 32 1.85 -8.89 -15.34
CA GLY A 32 3.28 -8.64 -15.25
C GLY A 32 3.72 -7.21 -15.56
N LYS A 33 2.90 -6.21 -15.22
CA LYS A 33 3.14 -4.79 -15.47
C LYS A 33 2.71 -3.94 -14.28
N SER A 34 3.58 -3.04 -13.82
CA SER A 34 3.20 -2.01 -12.85
C SER A 34 2.28 -0.94 -13.48
N PRO A 35 1.22 -0.50 -12.80
CA PRO A 35 0.39 0.62 -13.22
C PRO A 35 1.17 1.94 -13.30
N LYS A 36 0.72 2.87 -14.16
CA LYS A 36 1.31 4.22 -14.27
C LYS A 36 1.43 4.91 -12.92
N GLY A 37 2.57 5.58 -12.71
CA GLY A 37 2.88 6.28 -11.45
C GLY A 37 3.52 5.38 -10.39
N TRP A 38 3.57 4.07 -10.62
CA TRP A 38 4.15 3.09 -9.73
C TRP A 38 5.19 2.22 -10.46
N TYR A 39 6.07 1.56 -9.71
CA TYR A 39 7.09 0.69 -10.29
C TYR A 39 7.48 -0.45 -9.35
N SER A 40 7.93 -1.58 -9.91
CA SER A 40 8.51 -2.70 -9.15
C SER A 40 9.90 -2.36 -8.59
N GLY A 41 10.06 -2.52 -7.27
CA GLY A 41 11.32 -2.32 -6.55
C GLY A 41 12.16 -3.60 -6.47
N TYR A 42 11.51 -4.71 -6.14
CA TYR A 42 12.10 -6.03 -5.99
C TYR A 42 12.36 -6.68 -7.35
N LYS A 43 13.54 -7.29 -7.51
CA LYS A 43 13.93 -7.98 -8.75
C LYS A 43 13.03 -9.20 -8.96
N GLY A 44 12.37 -9.26 -10.12
CA GLY A 44 11.43 -10.33 -10.45
C GLY A 44 9.99 -10.06 -9.98
N SER A 45 9.70 -8.85 -9.48
CA SER A 45 8.32 -8.43 -9.24
C SER A 45 7.59 -8.16 -10.56
N THR A 46 6.48 -8.87 -10.77
CA THR A 46 5.62 -8.82 -11.96
C THR A 46 4.16 -8.56 -11.56
N PRO A 47 3.82 -7.39 -10.97
CA PRO A 47 2.45 -7.09 -10.54
C PRO A 47 1.46 -7.25 -11.69
N ASP A 48 0.23 -7.66 -11.40
CA ASP A 48 -0.82 -7.77 -12.40
C ASP A 48 -1.83 -6.62 -12.22
N ILE A 49 -2.31 -6.04 -13.32
CA ILE A 49 -3.39 -5.05 -13.31
C ILE A 49 -4.68 -5.77 -13.64
N MET A 50 -5.58 -5.82 -12.67
CA MET A 50 -6.84 -6.56 -12.66
C MET A 50 -8.01 -5.63 -12.95
N PRO A 51 -9.18 -6.11 -13.44
CA PRO A 51 -9.48 -7.49 -13.84
C PRO A 51 -8.97 -7.84 -15.24
N GLY A 52 -8.89 -9.14 -15.54
CA GLY A 52 -8.60 -9.65 -16.88
C GLY A 52 -7.22 -10.28 -17.06
N ALA A 53 -6.24 -9.93 -16.20
CA ALA A 53 -4.99 -10.67 -16.16
C ALA A 53 -5.27 -12.14 -15.80
N TRP A 54 -4.68 -13.07 -16.57
CA TRP A 54 -4.90 -14.51 -16.42
C TRP A 54 -6.37 -14.95 -16.49
N GLU A 55 -7.21 -14.18 -17.21
CA GLU A 55 -8.67 -14.38 -17.31
C GLU A 55 -9.42 -14.26 -15.97
N ILE A 56 -8.76 -13.77 -14.92
CA ILE A 56 -9.36 -13.61 -13.60
C ILE A 56 -10.25 -12.37 -13.61
N GLN A 57 -11.52 -12.56 -13.32
CA GLN A 57 -12.49 -11.48 -13.14
C GLN A 57 -12.63 -11.19 -11.65
N PHE A 58 -11.90 -10.18 -11.18
CA PHE A 58 -12.04 -9.67 -9.81
C PHE A 58 -12.36 -8.17 -9.89
N PRO A 59 -13.61 -7.75 -9.59
CA PRO A 59 -14.00 -6.35 -9.68
C PRO A 59 -13.14 -5.49 -8.75
N PRO A 60 -12.66 -4.32 -9.22
CA PRO A 60 -11.91 -3.39 -8.37
C PRO A 60 -12.82 -2.81 -7.29
N GLN A 61 -12.22 -2.27 -6.24
CA GLN A 61 -12.94 -1.58 -5.18
C GLN A 61 -13.34 -0.17 -5.62
N GLU A 62 -12.46 0.51 -6.35
CA GLU A 62 -12.66 1.84 -6.91
C GLU A 62 -12.30 1.83 -8.40
N GLY A 63 -12.93 2.69 -9.20
CA GLY A 63 -12.52 2.85 -10.59
C GLY A 63 -12.78 1.61 -11.46
N LYS A 64 -11.80 1.26 -12.30
CA LYS A 64 -11.89 0.20 -13.31
C LYS A 64 -10.87 -0.90 -13.11
N THR A 65 -9.79 -0.63 -12.39
CA THR A 65 -8.72 -1.59 -12.18
C THR A 65 -8.15 -1.55 -10.78
N CYS A 66 -7.49 -2.62 -10.37
CA CYS A 66 -6.71 -2.68 -9.14
C CYS A 66 -5.41 -3.45 -9.40
N VAL A 67 -4.52 -3.53 -8.42
CA VAL A 67 -3.25 -4.27 -8.57
C VAL A 67 -3.26 -5.57 -7.77
N GLY A 68 -2.79 -6.64 -8.39
CA GLY A 68 -2.50 -7.93 -7.77
C GLY A 68 -1.01 -8.15 -7.58
N LEU A 69 -0.62 -8.68 -6.42
CA LEU A 69 0.75 -9.05 -6.09
C LEU A 69 0.79 -10.49 -5.57
N THR A 70 1.88 -11.21 -5.88
CA THR A 70 2.05 -12.62 -5.52
C THR A 70 3.30 -12.93 -4.70
N VAL A 71 3.21 -13.99 -3.90
CA VAL A 71 4.35 -14.68 -3.27
C VAL A 71 4.52 -16.06 -3.90
N ARG A 72 5.76 -16.57 -3.96
CA ARG A 72 6.11 -17.81 -4.67
C ARG A 72 6.64 -18.90 -3.72
N GLU A 73 6.63 -20.14 -4.16
CA GLU A 73 7.16 -21.26 -3.34
C GLU A 73 8.69 -21.24 -3.21
N ASP A 74 9.40 -20.54 -4.11
CA ASP A 74 10.85 -20.37 -4.08
C ASP A 74 11.32 -19.25 -3.13
N GLY A 75 10.40 -18.58 -2.44
CA GLY A 75 10.71 -17.49 -1.51
C GLY A 75 10.76 -16.10 -2.14
N THR A 76 10.67 -15.99 -3.47
CA THR A 76 10.53 -14.69 -4.14
C THR A 76 9.13 -14.10 -3.90
N ARG A 77 9.00 -12.79 -4.03
CA ARG A 77 7.75 -12.07 -3.81
C ARG A 77 7.65 -10.86 -4.72
N GLU A 78 6.49 -10.23 -4.71
CA GLU A 78 6.24 -9.03 -5.50
C GLU A 78 6.09 -7.80 -4.61
N ASP A 79 6.34 -6.67 -5.24
CA ASP A 79 6.17 -5.37 -4.65
C ASP A 79 5.78 -4.33 -5.69
N ILE A 80 5.33 -3.19 -5.19
CA ILE A 80 5.12 -1.99 -5.97
C ILE A 80 5.50 -0.77 -5.13
N SER A 81 6.18 0.19 -5.75
CA SER A 81 6.80 1.33 -5.09
C SER A 81 6.41 2.64 -5.75
N GLN A 82 6.42 3.71 -4.96
CA GLN A 82 6.24 5.06 -5.46
C GLN A 82 7.06 6.07 -4.64
N ALA A 83 7.69 7.02 -5.35
CA ALA A 83 8.28 8.20 -4.74
C ALA A 83 7.18 9.16 -4.30
N LEU A 84 7.26 9.60 -3.04
CA LEU A 84 6.33 10.55 -2.44
C LEU A 84 6.59 11.97 -2.95
N ALA A 85 5.52 12.77 -3.04
CA ALA A 85 5.64 14.20 -3.38
C ALA A 85 6.37 15.00 -2.28
N GLU A 86 6.23 14.55 -1.03
CA GLU A 86 6.90 15.11 0.14
C GLU A 86 7.43 13.97 1.02
N PRO A 87 8.59 14.14 1.69
CA PRO A 87 9.13 13.11 2.56
C PRO A 87 8.28 12.92 3.83
N LEU A 88 8.16 11.67 4.28
CA LEU A 88 7.79 11.39 5.66
C LEU A 88 9.01 11.71 6.54
N LEU A 89 8.86 12.65 7.45
CA LEU A 89 9.95 13.10 8.31
C LEU A 89 10.13 12.15 9.50
N ALA A 90 11.38 11.81 9.80
CA ALA A 90 11.73 10.96 10.93
C ALA A 90 11.10 11.45 12.24
N GLY A 91 10.67 10.52 13.10
CA GLY A 91 10.07 10.80 14.40
C GLY A 91 8.64 11.38 14.37
N ASN A 92 8.04 11.52 13.18
CA ASN A 92 6.61 11.85 13.05
C ASN A 92 5.80 10.59 12.74
N CYS A 93 4.53 10.60 13.13
CA CYS A 93 3.57 9.56 12.78
C CYS A 93 2.73 10.02 11.58
N TYR A 94 2.56 9.13 10.62
CA TYR A 94 1.67 9.31 9.46
C TYR A 94 0.71 8.14 9.37
N ALA A 95 -0.50 8.36 8.86
CA ALA A 95 -1.48 7.32 8.64
C ALA A 95 -2.08 7.46 7.25
N PHE A 96 -2.40 6.32 6.65
CA PHE A 96 -3.22 6.24 5.45
C PHE A 96 -4.05 4.95 5.50
N THR A 97 -5.01 4.85 4.59
CA THR A 97 -5.82 3.66 4.41
C THR A 97 -5.71 3.16 2.98
N LEU A 98 -5.98 1.88 2.78
CA LEU A 98 -6.14 1.26 1.47
C LEU A 98 -7.10 0.08 1.59
N TYR A 99 -7.59 -0.45 0.48
CA TYR A 99 -8.42 -1.63 0.45
C TYR A 99 -7.60 -2.87 0.06
N LEU A 100 -7.83 -3.96 0.79
CA LEU A 100 -7.23 -5.27 0.52
C LEU A 100 -8.30 -6.31 0.25
N ALA A 101 -7.97 -7.28 -0.58
CA ALA A 101 -8.74 -8.50 -0.77
C ALA A 101 -7.81 -9.65 -1.19
N HIS A 102 -8.33 -10.87 -1.15
CA HIS A 102 -7.66 -12.07 -1.64
C HIS A 102 -8.51 -12.75 -2.71
N ALA A 103 -7.93 -13.03 -3.88
CA ALA A 103 -8.60 -13.80 -4.90
C ALA A 103 -8.50 -15.30 -4.59
N PRO A 104 -9.62 -16.04 -4.46
CA PRO A 104 -9.58 -17.46 -4.10
C PRO A 104 -9.05 -18.36 -5.24
N LYS A 105 -9.08 -17.85 -6.48
CA LYS A 105 -8.55 -18.51 -7.68
C LYS A 105 -7.64 -17.54 -8.43
N TYR A 106 -6.34 -17.77 -8.31
CA TYR A 106 -5.30 -16.95 -8.93
C TYR A 106 -4.22 -17.83 -9.54
N VAL A 107 -4.57 -18.65 -10.54
CA VAL A 107 -3.61 -19.55 -11.23
C VAL A 107 -2.76 -20.40 -10.26
N GLY A 108 -3.37 -20.87 -9.16
CA GLY A 108 -2.69 -21.67 -8.13
C GLY A 108 -2.05 -20.87 -6.99
N TYR A 109 -2.02 -19.54 -7.05
CA TYR A 109 -1.56 -18.63 -6.00
C TYR A 109 -2.62 -18.37 -4.94
N ASN A 110 -3.24 -19.42 -4.41
CA ASN A 110 -4.49 -19.32 -3.65
C ASN A 110 -4.31 -19.27 -2.13
N LYS A 111 -3.09 -19.16 -1.61
CA LYS A 111 -2.86 -19.05 -0.15
C LYS A 111 -2.85 -17.58 0.28
N PRO A 112 -3.46 -17.23 1.42
CA PRO A 112 -3.51 -15.87 1.90
C PRO A 112 -2.12 -15.38 2.35
N PRO A 113 -1.61 -14.25 1.82
CA PRO A 113 -0.43 -13.59 2.32
C PRO A 113 -0.82 -12.40 3.21
N ARG A 114 0.15 -11.54 3.54
CA ARG A 114 -0.05 -10.24 4.17
C ARG A 114 0.63 -9.14 3.36
N LEU A 115 0.22 -7.89 3.57
CA LEU A 115 0.91 -6.73 3.06
C LEU A 115 1.94 -6.21 4.06
N ARG A 116 3.09 -5.77 3.57
CA ARG A 116 4.11 -5.04 4.32
C ARG A 116 4.36 -3.69 3.67
N ILE A 117 4.51 -2.65 4.49
CA ILE A 117 4.82 -1.30 4.04
C ILE A 117 6.26 -0.98 4.43
N TRP A 118 7.10 -0.74 3.43
CA TRP A 118 8.49 -0.36 3.62
C TRP A 118 8.69 1.11 3.27
N GLY A 119 9.58 1.77 4.02
CA GLY A 119 10.03 3.14 3.75
C GLY A 119 11.52 3.19 3.43
N GLY A 120 11.88 3.83 2.33
CA GLY A 120 13.26 4.06 1.91
C GLY A 120 13.46 5.44 1.30
N THR A 121 14.63 5.66 0.73
CA THR A 121 14.98 6.93 0.06
C THR A 121 14.94 6.82 -1.47
N GLU A 122 15.41 5.69 -2.00
CA GLU A 122 15.49 5.43 -3.43
C GLU A 122 15.42 3.93 -3.73
N LYS A 123 15.28 3.58 -5.01
CA LYS A 123 15.19 2.18 -5.45
C LYS A 123 16.50 1.44 -5.16
N GLY A 124 16.42 0.31 -4.46
CA GLY A 124 17.57 -0.54 -4.15
C GLY A 124 18.40 -0.10 -2.95
N ALA A 125 18.11 1.06 -2.35
CA ALA A 125 18.72 1.48 -1.09
C ALA A 125 18.14 0.70 0.10
N PRO A 126 18.85 0.66 1.24
CA PRO A 126 18.32 0.12 2.48
C PRO A 126 16.98 0.75 2.85
N ALA A 127 16.01 -0.07 3.24
CA ALA A 127 14.67 0.35 3.62
C ALA A 127 14.30 -0.20 5.01
N GLN A 128 13.39 0.49 5.68
CA GLN A 128 12.86 0.11 7.00
C GLN A 128 11.43 -0.42 6.87
N LEU A 129 11.09 -1.45 7.64
CA LEU A 129 9.72 -1.94 7.72
C LEU A 129 8.92 -0.98 8.60
N LEU A 130 7.92 -0.31 8.03
CA LEU A 130 7.10 0.67 8.73
C LEU A 130 5.83 0.04 9.31
N ALA A 131 5.19 -0.88 8.58
CA ALA A 131 3.98 -1.55 9.03
C ALA A 131 3.78 -2.91 8.34
N SER A 132 2.89 -3.74 8.88
CA SER A 132 2.45 -4.99 8.28
C SER A 132 0.98 -5.24 8.61
N SER A 133 0.21 -5.76 7.67
CA SER A 133 -1.15 -6.21 7.92
C SER A 133 -1.17 -7.59 8.61
N PRO A 134 -2.31 -8.00 9.17
CA PRO A 134 -2.66 -9.41 9.33
C PRO A 134 -2.68 -10.15 7.99
N LEU A 135 -2.94 -11.45 8.04
CA LEU A 135 -3.27 -12.20 6.82
C LEU A 135 -4.54 -11.66 6.18
N ILE A 136 -4.53 -11.62 4.85
CA ILE A 136 -5.69 -11.25 4.03
C ILE A 136 -6.26 -12.54 3.48
N ASP A 137 -7.24 -13.09 4.17
CA ASP A 137 -7.89 -14.38 3.88
C ASP A 137 -9.36 -14.22 3.46
N HIS A 138 -9.78 -12.99 3.18
CA HIS A 138 -11.13 -12.63 2.80
C HIS A 138 -11.21 -12.19 1.34
N THR A 139 -12.34 -12.51 0.71
CA THR A 139 -12.57 -12.25 -0.72
C THR A 139 -13.28 -10.92 -0.97
N ASP A 140 -13.97 -10.38 0.03
CA ASP A 140 -14.55 -9.04 -0.03
C ASP A 140 -13.47 -7.97 0.19
N TRP A 141 -13.63 -6.80 -0.44
CA TRP A 141 -12.75 -5.66 -0.19
C TRP A 141 -12.96 -5.11 1.22
N ARG A 142 -11.89 -5.02 2.01
CA ARG A 142 -11.91 -4.40 3.34
C ARG A 142 -10.88 -3.30 3.43
N GLN A 143 -11.25 -2.21 4.10
CA GLN A 143 -10.35 -1.09 4.33
C GLN A 143 -9.40 -1.40 5.50
N TYR A 144 -8.12 -1.15 5.31
CA TYR A 144 -7.07 -1.27 6.31
C TYR A 144 -6.44 0.09 6.55
N LYS A 145 -6.22 0.43 7.83
CA LYS A 145 -5.44 1.60 8.24
C LYS A 145 -4.01 1.18 8.57
N PHE A 146 -3.04 1.89 8.02
CA PHE A 146 -1.63 1.74 8.35
C PHE A 146 -1.13 3.00 9.02
N GLU A 147 -0.42 2.84 10.14
CA GLU A 147 0.29 3.91 10.83
C GLU A 147 1.80 3.70 10.64
N LEU A 148 2.49 4.74 10.20
CA LEU A 148 3.88 4.74 9.79
C LEU A 148 4.65 5.68 10.70
N SER A 149 5.66 5.15 11.39
CA SER A 149 6.56 5.93 12.27
C SER A 149 8.00 5.76 11.79
N PRO A 150 8.43 6.51 10.76
CA PRO A 150 9.79 6.41 10.22
C PRO A 150 10.87 6.80 11.24
N ALA A 151 11.91 5.97 11.33
CA ALA A 151 13.13 6.25 12.09
C ALA A 151 14.14 7.14 11.33
N SER A 152 13.97 7.26 10.00
CA SER A 152 14.75 8.12 9.10
C SER A 152 13.83 8.69 8.04
N ASN A 153 14.20 9.81 7.40
CA ASN A 153 13.34 10.42 6.38
C ASN A 153 13.06 9.43 5.24
N VAL A 154 11.79 9.31 4.84
CA VAL A 154 11.32 8.40 3.80
C VAL A 154 10.78 9.20 2.62
N THR A 155 11.38 9.04 1.45
CA THR A 155 10.92 9.63 0.18
C THR A 155 10.31 8.59 -0.75
N LEU A 156 10.36 7.32 -0.38
CA LEU A 156 9.84 6.19 -1.15
C LEU A 156 9.03 5.24 -0.25
N LEU A 157 7.80 4.93 -0.64
CA LEU A 157 7.05 3.81 -0.05
C LEU A 157 6.99 2.63 -0.99
N THR A 158 7.09 1.43 -0.42
CA THR A 158 6.94 0.15 -1.11
C THR A 158 5.90 -0.70 -0.42
N PHE A 159 4.93 -1.19 -1.20
CA PHE A 159 3.93 -2.16 -0.79
C PHE A 159 4.41 -3.53 -1.24
N GLU A 160 4.77 -4.38 -0.29
CA GLU A 160 5.34 -5.71 -0.54
C GLU A 160 4.38 -6.79 -0.03
N VAL A 161 4.00 -7.72 -0.90
CA VAL A 161 3.27 -8.91 -0.46
C VAL A 161 4.25 -9.88 0.22
N TYR A 162 3.84 -10.48 1.34
CA TYR A 162 4.71 -11.38 2.09
C TYR A 162 3.96 -12.53 2.72
N TYR A 163 4.70 -13.61 2.98
CA TYR A 163 4.18 -14.82 3.60
C TYR A 163 3.62 -14.57 4.99
N ALA A 164 2.76 -15.50 5.42
CA ALA A 164 2.24 -15.61 6.76
C ALA A 164 3.37 -15.62 7.80
N PRO A 165 3.18 -14.99 8.97
CA PRO A 165 4.15 -15.04 10.05
C PRO A 165 4.48 -16.48 10.47
N GLY A 166 5.76 -16.78 10.69
CA GLY A 166 6.19 -18.06 11.27
C GLY A 166 6.11 -19.29 10.35
N VAL A 167 5.78 -19.13 9.06
CA VAL A 167 5.74 -20.30 8.15
C VAL A 167 7.13 -20.85 7.87
N LEU A 168 7.24 -22.18 7.99
CA LEU A 168 8.45 -22.92 7.67
C LEU A 168 8.65 -23.05 6.15
N PHE A 169 7.56 -23.26 5.40
CA PHE A 169 7.59 -23.42 3.95
C PHE A 169 6.95 -22.23 3.26
N LYS A 170 7.61 -21.75 2.20
CA LYS A 170 7.09 -20.71 1.32
C LYS A 170 6.02 -21.30 0.41
N TYR A 171 5.10 -20.46 -0.04
CA TYR A 171 3.90 -20.90 -0.74
C TYR A 171 3.47 -19.89 -1.81
N LYS A 172 2.62 -20.35 -2.73
CA LYS A 172 2.01 -19.50 -3.76
C LYS A 172 0.77 -18.81 -3.20
N GLY A 173 0.79 -17.47 -3.18
CA GLY A 173 -0.28 -16.66 -2.62
C GLY A 173 -0.46 -15.35 -3.36
N ASN A 174 -1.64 -14.74 -3.24
CA ASN A 174 -1.96 -13.46 -3.89
C ASN A 174 -2.64 -12.49 -2.92
N ILE A 175 -2.46 -11.20 -3.18
CA ILE A 175 -3.21 -10.12 -2.55
C ILE A 175 -3.61 -9.13 -3.63
N LEU A 176 -4.79 -8.54 -3.49
CA LEU A 176 -5.27 -7.44 -4.30
C LEU A 176 -5.26 -6.16 -3.46
N ILE A 177 -4.87 -5.05 -4.07
CA ILE A 177 -4.68 -3.74 -3.42
C ILE A 177 -5.42 -2.69 -4.25
N ASP A 178 -6.17 -1.82 -3.60
CA ASP A 178 -6.88 -0.75 -4.27
C ASP A 178 -7.09 0.49 -3.37
N ASN A 179 -7.42 1.63 -3.99
CA ASN A 179 -7.94 2.85 -3.39
C ASN A 179 -7.18 3.33 -2.14
N CYS A 180 -5.93 3.75 -2.35
CA CYS A 180 -5.12 4.35 -1.30
C CYS A 180 -5.61 5.76 -0.96
N SER A 181 -5.94 6.01 0.31
CA SER A 181 -6.15 7.38 0.79
C SER A 181 -4.82 8.15 0.81
N PRO A 182 -4.87 9.48 0.86
CA PRO A 182 -3.68 10.28 1.15
C PRO A 182 -3.05 9.89 2.50
N LEU A 183 -1.75 10.14 2.62
CA LEU A 183 -1.02 10.09 3.88
C LEU A 183 -1.25 11.39 4.65
N GLU A 184 -1.61 11.26 5.92
CA GLU A 184 -1.88 12.38 6.82
C GLU A 184 -1.06 12.21 8.10
N LYS A 185 -0.62 13.30 8.73
CA LYS A 185 -0.01 13.18 10.07
C LYS A 185 -1.02 12.60 11.05
N CYS A 186 -0.60 11.67 11.91
CA CYS A 186 -1.45 11.13 12.95
C CYS A 186 -1.89 12.27 13.90
N ILE A 187 -3.16 12.27 14.28
CA ILE A 187 -3.65 13.17 15.32
C ILE A 187 -3.01 12.73 16.63
N ARG A 188 -2.19 13.60 17.24
CA ARG A 188 -1.72 13.38 18.60
C ARG A 188 -2.93 13.57 19.53
N ALA A 189 -3.25 12.54 20.30
CA ALA A 189 -4.22 12.62 21.39
C ALA A 189 -3.69 13.53 22.51
#